data_AF-A0A0N1DYF9-F1
#
_entry.id   AF-A0A0N1DYF9-F1
#
_cell.length_a   1.000
_cell.length_b   1.000
_cell.length_c   1.000
_cell.angle_alpha   90.00
_cell.angle_beta   90.00
_cell.angle_gamma   90.00
#
_symmetry.space_group_name_H-M   'P 1'
#
loop_
_entity.id
_entity.type
_entity.pdbx_description
1 polymer ?
#
loop_
_entity_poly.entity_id
_entity_poly.type
_entity_poly.pdbx_seq_one_letter_code
_entity_poly.pdbx_strand_id
1 'polypeptide(L)'
;MDQASALSDMDLNEITETLTELNAVIAGQLDYLDWGTDLFYVSSEATVSRYGNYDKVERIQVPTTGLRNFLIELKNLKQQCKAGGYYKTIVGQAFTEIKANRSQYEKWSNYYYITVNNIEVSLVLLGDDFNLSEGQYVAQLKNDFQ
;
A
#
# COMPACT_ATOMS: atom_id res chain seq x y z
N MET A 1 -1.87 -13.00 5.21
CA MET A 1 -1.72 -11.79 4.39
C MET A 1 -3.05 -11.01 4.25
N ASP A 2 -4.20 -11.66 4.45
CA ASP A 2 -5.56 -11.07 4.38
C ASP A 2 -5.91 -9.97 5.41
N GLN A 3 -5.04 -9.69 6.38
CA GLN A 3 -5.35 -8.80 7.49
C GLN A 3 -4.84 -7.37 7.26
N ALA A 4 -3.81 -7.21 6.42
CA ALA A 4 -3.31 -5.91 6.01
C ALA A 4 -4.24 -5.22 5.00
N SER A 5 -5.04 -5.99 4.25
CA SER A 5 -6.04 -5.43 3.31
C SER A 5 -7.18 -4.72 4.03
N ALA A 6 -7.61 -5.20 5.20
CA ALA A 6 -8.74 -4.60 5.91
C ALA A 6 -8.44 -3.18 6.45
N LEU A 7 -7.18 -2.90 6.80
CA LEU A 7 -6.75 -1.55 7.18
C LEU A 7 -6.52 -0.65 5.96
N SER A 8 -6.35 -1.23 4.77
CA SER A 8 -6.19 -0.46 3.53
C SER A 8 -7.45 0.30 3.14
N ASP A 9 -8.61 -0.07 3.68
CA ASP A 9 -9.89 0.62 3.47
C ASP A 9 -9.96 1.95 4.23
N MET A 10 -9.16 2.12 5.29
CA MET A 10 -9.14 3.37 6.05
C MET A 10 -8.74 4.55 5.16
N ASP A 11 -9.48 5.65 5.24
CA ASP A 11 -9.15 6.87 4.52
C ASP A 11 -8.02 7.67 5.21
N LEU A 12 -7.57 8.75 4.56
CA LEU A 12 -6.46 9.54 5.09
C LEU A 12 -6.78 10.26 6.41
N ASN A 13 -8.05 10.62 6.63
CA ASN A 13 -8.49 11.27 7.84
C ASN A 13 -8.54 10.25 8.98
N GLU A 14 -9.17 9.10 8.76
CA GLU A 14 -9.26 7.99 9.70
C GLU A 14 -7.87 7.53 10.15
N ILE A 15 -6.92 7.37 9.21
CA ILE A 15 -5.53 7.02 9.54
C ILE A 15 -4.86 8.13 10.37
N THR A 16 -5.14 9.40 10.08
CA THR A 16 -4.54 10.53 10.80
C THR A 16 -5.05 10.64 12.24
N GLU A 17 -6.35 10.46 12.43
CA GLU A 17 -6.99 10.45 13.75
C GLU A 17 -6.47 9.27 14.57
N THR A 18 -6.50 8.07 13.99
CA THR A 18 -5.98 6.85 14.62
C THR A 18 -4.51 7.00 15.01
N LEU A 19 -3.66 7.56 14.16
CA LEU A 19 -2.24 7.80 14.48
C LEU A 19 -2.07 8.77 15.65
N THR A 20 -2.94 9.77 15.77
CA THR A 20 -2.90 10.73 16.88
C THR A 20 -3.18 10.03 18.21
N GLU A 21 -4.27 9.26 18.27
CA GLU A 21 -4.67 8.54 19.48
C GLU A 21 -3.70 7.40 19.82
N LEU A 22 -3.21 6.68 18.81
CA LEU A 22 -2.25 5.60 18.99
C LEU A 22 -0.91 6.11 19.56
N ASN A 23 -0.48 7.30 19.15
CA ASN A 23 0.69 7.95 19.76
C ASN A 23 0.44 8.36 21.21
N ALA A 24 -0.77 8.80 21.56
CA ALA A 24 -1.14 9.10 22.94
C ALA A 24 -1.16 7.81 23.81
N VAL A 25 -1.63 6.68 23.27
CA VAL A 25 -1.52 5.37 23.94
C VAL A 25 -0.06 4.97 24.18
N ILE A 26 0.79 5.06 23.15
CA ILE A 26 2.22 4.74 23.27
C ILE A 26 2.92 5.64 24.29
N ALA A 27 2.51 6.91 24.40
CA ALA A 27 3.04 7.87 25.35
C ALA A 27 2.48 7.71 26.78
N GLY A 28 1.54 6.79 27.01
CA GLY A 28 0.87 6.59 28.30
C GLY A 28 -0.11 7.71 28.67
N GLN A 29 -0.58 8.48 27.69
CA GLN A 29 -1.60 9.53 27.86
C GLN A 29 -3.03 8.96 27.72
N LEU A 30 -3.16 7.81 27.06
CA LEU A 30 -4.38 7.01 26.97
C LEU A 30 -4.04 5.58 27.39
N ASP A 31 -4.96 4.91 28.10
CA ASP A 31 -4.74 3.55 28.59
C ASP A 31 -4.77 2.53 27.44
N TYR A 32 -5.73 2.69 26.53
CA TYR A 32 -5.89 1.86 25.34
C TYR A 32 -6.62 2.62 24.23
N LEU A 33 -6.58 2.08 23.01
CA LEU A 33 -7.33 2.55 21.86
C LEU A 33 -7.96 1.37 21.12
N ASP A 34 -9.25 1.46 20.87
CA ASP A 34 -9.98 0.54 20.02
C ASP A 34 -10.28 1.20 18.68
N TRP A 35 -9.85 0.57 17.58
CA TRP A 35 -9.88 1.15 16.24
C TRP A 35 -9.95 0.06 15.17
N GLY A 36 -10.12 0.45 13.91
CA GLY A 36 -10.17 -0.48 12.79
C GLY A 36 -11.21 -0.08 11.74
N THR A 37 -11.74 -1.06 11.03
CA THR A 37 -12.78 -0.91 10.01
C THR A 37 -13.96 -1.86 10.33
N ASP A 38 -15.05 -1.78 9.56
CA ASP A 38 -16.28 -2.53 9.85
C ASP A 38 -16.09 -4.04 10.09
N LEU A 39 -15.14 -4.66 9.39
CA LEU A 39 -14.88 -6.11 9.47
C LEU A 39 -13.60 -6.46 10.25
N PHE A 40 -12.84 -5.46 10.69
CA PHE A 40 -11.53 -5.66 11.29
C PHE A 40 -11.30 -4.73 12.47
N TYR A 41 -10.98 -5.31 13.61
CA TYR A 41 -10.85 -4.58 14.86
C TYR A 41 -9.45 -4.75 15.41
N VAL A 42 -8.95 -3.67 16.00
CA VAL A 42 -7.68 -3.57 16.71
C VAL A 42 -7.93 -2.95 18.07
N SER A 43 -7.40 -3.59 19.10
CA SER A 43 -7.30 -3.02 20.45
C SER A 43 -5.84 -2.84 20.80
N SER A 44 -5.42 -1.61 21.05
CA SER A 44 -4.04 -1.20 21.24
C SER A 44 -3.81 -0.74 22.67
N GLU A 45 -2.89 -1.39 23.36
CA GLU A 45 -2.27 -0.91 24.59
C GLU A 45 -0.89 -0.32 24.25
N ALA A 46 -0.18 0.29 25.21
CA ALA A 46 1.09 0.97 24.97
C ALA A 46 2.15 0.10 24.26
N THR A 47 2.22 -1.20 24.57
CA THR A 47 3.27 -2.10 24.07
C THR A 47 2.76 -3.15 23.09
N VAL A 48 1.52 -3.61 23.24
CA VAL A 48 0.93 -4.69 22.46
C VAL A 48 -0.43 -4.27 21.91
N SER A 49 -0.65 -4.56 20.64
CA SER A 49 -1.96 -4.51 20.00
C SER A 49 -2.46 -5.92 19.73
N ARG A 50 -3.76 -6.10 19.91
CA ARG A 50 -4.51 -7.31 19.59
C ARG A 50 -5.45 -6.99 18.44
N TYR A 51 -5.36 -7.73 17.34
CA TYR A 51 -6.25 -7.51 16.21
C TYR A 51 -6.87 -8.80 15.68
N GLY A 52 -8.00 -8.67 15.00
CA GLY A 52 -8.70 -9.77 14.36
C GLY A 52 -9.95 -9.30 13.63
N ASN A 53 -10.66 -10.24 13.01
CA ASN A 53 -11.97 -9.95 12.46
C ASN A 53 -12.96 -9.70 13.61
N TYR A 54 -13.94 -8.82 13.39
CA TYR A 54 -14.93 -8.45 14.40
C TYR A 54 -15.67 -9.67 15.02
N ASP A 55 -15.86 -10.73 14.24
CA ASP A 55 -16.58 -11.95 14.61
C ASP A 55 -15.70 -13.08 15.18
N LYS A 56 -14.37 -12.93 15.17
CA LYS A 56 -13.45 -14.01 15.56
C LYS A 56 -12.92 -13.87 16.98
N VAL A 57 -12.83 -15.02 17.66
CA VAL A 57 -12.35 -15.16 19.04
C VAL A 57 -10.82 -15.04 19.14
N GLU A 58 -10.09 -15.40 18.08
CA GLU A 58 -8.63 -15.32 18.06
C GLU A 58 -8.15 -13.91 17.68
N ARG A 59 -7.33 -13.32 18.55
CA ARG A 59 -6.67 -12.04 18.32
C ARG A 59 -5.17 -12.21 18.25
N ILE A 60 -4.59 -11.86 17.10
CA ILE A 60 -3.14 -11.87 16.90
C ILE A 60 -2.54 -10.71 17.70
N GLN A 61 -1.44 -11.00 18.40
CA GLN A 61 -0.68 -9.99 19.14
C GLN A 61 0.50 -9.50 18.30
N VAL A 62 0.63 -8.18 18.20
CA VAL A 62 1.75 -7.51 17.55
C VAL A 62 2.21 -6.31 18.38
N PRO A 63 3.47 -5.85 18.22
CA PRO A 63 3.90 -4.61 18.86
C PRO A 63 3.07 -3.42 18.38
N THR A 64 2.58 -2.60 19.32
CA THR A 64 1.78 -1.39 19.01
C THR A 64 2.54 -0.43 18.10
N THR A 65 3.84 -0.28 18.36
CA THR A 65 4.75 0.52 17.54
C THR A 65 4.87 0.02 16.11
N GLY A 66 4.74 -1.30 15.89
CA GLY A 66 4.74 -1.91 14.55
C GLY A 66 3.52 -1.49 13.74
N LEU A 67 2.32 -1.55 14.33
CA LEU A 67 1.09 -1.09 13.67
C LEU A 67 1.10 0.43 13.42
N ARG A 68 1.64 1.22 14.35
CA ARG A 68 1.83 2.66 14.12
C ARG A 68 2.72 2.91 12.90
N ASN A 69 3.84 2.21 12.78
CA ASN A 69 4.75 2.37 11.64
C ASN A 69 4.06 1.97 10.33
N PHE A 70 3.31 0.87 10.33
CA PHE A 70 2.50 0.46 9.19
C PHE A 70 1.49 1.53 8.78
N LEU A 71 0.75 2.14 9.73
CA LEU A 71 -0.19 3.22 9.43
C LEU A 71 0.50 4.46 8.85
N ILE A 72 1.72 4.78 9.29
CA ILE A 72 2.53 5.86 8.70
C ILE A 72 2.86 5.55 7.24
N GLU A 73 3.31 4.32 6.95
CA GLU A 73 3.61 3.88 5.59
C GLU A 73 2.36 3.90 4.70
N LEU A 74 1.24 3.39 5.20
CA LEU A 74 -0.05 3.39 4.50
C LEU A 74 -0.53 4.82 4.22
N LYS A 75 -0.42 5.73 5.18
CA LYS A 75 -0.75 7.15 5.01
C LYS A 75 0.09 7.78 3.90
N ASN A 76 1.41 7.58 3.95
CA ASN A 76 2.34 8.11 2.97
C ASN A 76 2.03 7.58 1.56
N LEU A 77 1.77 6.28 1.43
CA LEU A 77 1.38 5.67 0.16
C LEU A 77 0.09 6.29 -0.39
N LYS A 78 -0.97 6.38 0.43
CA LYS A 78 -2.25 6.99 0.02
C LYS A 78 -2.10 8.45 -0.38
N GLN A 79 -1.26 9.23 0.31
CA GLN A 79 -0.97 10.61 -0.08
C GLN A 79 -0.25 10.69 -1.43
N GLN A 80 0.72 9.82 -1.68
CA GLN A 80 1.42 9.74 -2.96
C GLN A 80 0.47 9.35 -4.08
N CYS A 81 -0.40 8.36 -3.87
CA CYS A 81 -1.42 7.96 -4.84
C CYS A 81 -2.39 9.10 -5.19
N LYS A 82 -2.80 9.93 -4.21
CA LYS A 82 -3.63 11.13 -4.46
C LYS A 82 -2.90 12.24 -5.21
N ALA A 83 -1.57 12.27 -5.21
CA ALA A 83 -0.78 13.33 -5.87
C ALA A 83 -0.77 13.21 -7.42
N GLY A 84 -1.51 12.29 -8.02
CA GLY A 84 -1.79 12.17 -9.46
C GLY A 84 -0.61 11.70 -10.33
N GLY A 85 0.63 12.01 -9.94
CA GLY A 85 1.84 11.63 -10.66
C GLY A 85 2.46 10.30 -10.22
N TYR A 86 2.14 9.82 -9.02
CA TYR A 86 2.85 8.69 -8.41
C TYR A 86 2.69 7.38 -9.19
N TYR A 87 1.47 7.03 -9.61
CA TYR A 87 1.24 5.85 -10.44
C TYR A 87 1.95 5.93 -11.79
N LYS A 88 1.99 7.12 -12.40
CA LYS A 88 2.75 7.36 -13.63
C LYS A 88 4.24 7.14 -13.43
N THR A 89 4.79 7.61 -12.31
CA THR A 89 6.19 7.37 -11.95
C THR A 89 6.47 5.88 -11.76
N ILE A 90 5.64 5.15 -11.02
CA ILE A 90 5.80 3.71 -10.81
C ILE A 90 5.73 2.95 -12.14
N VAL A 91 4.72 3.25 -12.96
CA VAL A 91 4.56 2.59 -14.26
C VAL A 91 5.70 2.93 -15.20
N GLY A 92 6.21 4.17 -15.18
CA GLY A 92 7.39 4.59 -15.94
C GLY A 92 8.65 3.83 -15.54
N GLN A 93 8.91 3.74 -14.23
CA GLN A 93 10.03 2.96 -13.68
C GLN A 93 9.94 1.48 -14.07
N ALA A 94 8.77 0.87 -13.88
CA ALA A 94 8.51 -0.51 -14.26
C ALA A 94 8.74 -0.73 -15.76
N PHE A 95 8.22 0.15 -16.61
CA PHE A 95 8.42 0.07 -18.07
C PHE A 95 9.89 0.18 -18.44
N THR A 96 10.64 1.13 -17.86
CA THR A 96 12.07 1.32 -18.13
C THR A 96 12.88 0.08 -17.77
N GLU A 97 12.62 -0.53 -16.61
CA GLU A 97 13.30 -1.76 -16.19
C GLU A 97 12.93 -2.97 -17.06
N ILE A 98 11.63 -3.14 -17.36
CA ILE A 98 11.15 -4.22 -18.24
C ILE A 98 11.75 -4.08 -19.64
N LYS A 99 11.78 -2.87 -20.20
CA LYS A 99 12.34 -2.59 -21.52
C LYS A 99 13.82 -2.93 -21.59
N ALA A 100 14.58 -2.70 -20.52
CA ALA A 100 16.00 -3.02 -20.45
C ALA A 100 16.26 -4.54 -20.39
N ASN A 101 15.45 -5.30 -19.63
CA ASN A 101 15.67 -6.73 -19.37
C ASN A 101 14.40 -7.58 -19.58
N ARG A 102 13.84 -7.57 -20.80
CA ARG A 102 12.51 -8.15 -21.10
C ARG A 102 12.35 -9.60 -20.64
N SER A 103 13.30 -10.47 -20.97
CA SER A 103 13.22 -11.91 -20.67
C SER A 103 13.24 -12.23 -19.18
N GLN A 104 13.75 -11.32 -18.34
CA GLN A 104 13.75 -11.49 -16.89
C GLN A 104 12.33 -11.33 -16.31
N TYR A 105 11.56 -10.41 -16.88
CA TYR A 105 10.28 -9.96 -16.32
C TYR A 105 9.07 -10.53 -17.04
N GLU A 106 9.22 -11.07 -18.25
CA GLU A 106 8.15 -11.73 -19.00
C GLU A 106 7.66 -12.97 -18.25
N LYS A 107 6.35 -13.06 -17.99
CA LYS A 107 5.74 -14.29 -17.46
C LYS A 107 5.07 -15.08 -18.56
N TRP A 108 4.29 -14.41 -19.40
CA TRP A 108 3.57 -14.98 -20.53
C TRP A 108 3.63 -13.97 -21.69
N SER A 109 3.36 -14.41 -22.92
CA SER A 109 3.45 -13.58 -24.13
C SER A 109 2.96 -12.14 -23.90
N ASN A 110 3.89 -11.17 -23.98
CA ASN A 110 3.67 -9.74 -23.80
C ASN A 110 3.22 -9.27 -22.40
N TYR A 111 3.13 -10.17 -21.42
CA TYR A 111 2.80 -9.90 -20.04
C TYR A 111 4.07 -9.91 -19.16
N TYR A 112 4.32 -8.79 -18.51
CA TYR A 112 5.51 -8.54 -17.71
C TYR A 112 5.14 -8.23 -16.27
N TYR A 113 5.92 -8.76 -15.34
CA TYR A 113 5.70 -8.60 -13.91
C TYR A 113 6.98 -8.20 -13.20
N ILE A 114 6.92 -7.12 -12.42
CA ILE A 114 8.05 -6.56 -11.70
C ILE A 114 7.58 -5.97 -10.37
N THR A 115 8.49 -5.90 -9.40
CA THR A 115 8.27 -5.17 -8.15
C THR A 115 9.09 -3.89 -8.16
N VAL A 116 8.43 -2.74 -8.06
CA VAL A 116 9.07 -1.42 -7.99
C VAL A 116 8.67 -0.77 -6.68
N ASN A 117 9.62 -0.39 -5.83
CA ASN A 117 9.36 0.20 -4.51
C ASN A 117 8.37 -0.61 -3.65
N ASN A 118 8.52 -1.94 -3.61
CA ASN A 118 7.61 -2.89 -2.94
C ASN A 118 6.17 -2.90 -3.47
N ILE A 119 5.94 -2.33 -4.66
CA ILE A 119 4.66 -2.37 -5.36
C ILE A 119 4.78 -3.35 -6.52
N GLU A 120 3.87 -4.31 -6.57
CA GLU A 120 3.78 -5.27 -7.65
C GLU A 120 3.11 -4.62 -8.86
N VAL A 121 3.79 -4.61 -9.99
CA VAL A 121 3.36 -3.96 -11.22
C VAL A 121 3.31 -5.00 -12.34
N SER A 122 2.15 -5.10 -12.98
CA SER A 122 1.96 -5.90 -14.18
C SER A 122 1.74 -5.00 -15.38
N LEU A 123 2.54 -5.15 -16.44
CA LEU A 123 2.39 -4.43 -17.69
C LEU A 123 2.13 -5.41 -18.83
N VAL A 124 1.17 -5.08 -19.70
CA VAL A 124 0.98 -5.75 -20.99
C VAL A 124 1.60 -4.87 -22.06
N LEU A 125 2.72 -5.31 -22.65
CA LEU A 125 3.51 -4.53 -23.60
C LEU A 125 3.56 -5.25 -24.95
N LEU A 126 3.12 -4.56 -25.99
CA LEU A 126 3.25 -4.99 -27.38
C LEU A 126 4.65 -4.68 -27.91
N GLY A 127 5.01 -5.28 -29.04
CA GLY A 127 6.31 -5.08 -29.68
C GLY A 127 6.65 -3.60 -29.92
N ASP A 128 5.66 -2.79 -30.29
CA ASP A 128 5.82 -1.37 -30.58
C ASP A 128 6.02 -0.51 -29.32
N ASP A 129 5.52 -0.94 -28.16
CA ASP A 129 5.68 -0.20 -26.90
C ASP A 129 7.16 -0.07 -26.53
N PHE A 130 7.96 -1.08 -26.87
CA PHE A 130 9.39 -1.05 -26.62
C PHE A 130 10.15 -0.04 -27.47
N ASN A 131 9.55 0.57 -28.49
CA ASN A 131 10.14 1.66 -29.25
C ASN A 131 9.93 3.02 -28.57
N LEU A 132 9.03 3.11 -27.59
CA LEU A 132 8.70 4.35 -26.88
C LEU A 132 9.74 4.68 -25.80
N SER A 133 10.01 5.97 -25.59
CA SER A 133 10.64 6.42 -24.35
C SER A 133 9.68 6.24 -23.16
N GLU A 134 10.22 6.26 -21.94
CA GLU A 134 9.40 6.23 -20.72
C GLU A 134 8.30 7.31 -20.74
N GLY A 135 8.68 8.55 -21.06
CA GLY A 135 7.73 9.66 -21.15
C GLY A 135 6.66 9.48 -22.23
N GLN A 136 7.02 8.87 -23.37
CA GLN A 136 6.05 8.58 -24.43
C GLN A 136 5.05 7.49 -24.01
N TYR A 137 5.54 6.41 -23.39
CA TYR A 137 4.69 5.34 -22.88
C TYR A 137 3.74 5.87 -21.79
N VAL A 138 4.27 6.59 -20.80
CA VAL A 138 3.48 7.18 -19.70
C VAL A 138 2.45 8.19 -20.19
N ALA A 139 2.76 8.96 -21.24
CA ALA A 139 1.82 9.93 -21.82
C ALA A 139 0.63 9.28 -22.54
N GLN A 140 0.77 8.04 -23.00
CA GLN A 140 -0.30 7.28 -23.67
C GLN A 140 -1.26 6.61 -22.69
N LEU A 141 -0.86 6.44 -21.43
CA LEU A 141 -1.73 5.88 -20.38
C LEU A 141 -2.93 6.81 -20.17
N LYS A 142 -4.13 6.30 -20.47
CA LYS A 142 -5.37 6.99 -20.11
C LYS A 142 -5.45 7.03 -18.58
N ASN A 143 -5.73 8.21 -18.03
CA ASN A 143 -5.87 8.42 -16.60
C ASN A 143 -7.20 7.82 -16.09
N ASP A 144 -7.28 6.49 -16.05
CA ASP A 144 -8.37 5.77 -15.37
C ASP A 144 -7.84 5.12 -14.07
N PHE A 145 -6.89 5.79 -13.39
CA PHE A 145 -6.51 5.47 -12.01
C PHE A 145 -7.60 6.06 -11.09
N GLN A 146 -8.76 5.40 -11.03
CA GLN A 146 -9.81 5.70 -10.06
C GLN A 146 -9.48 5.09 -8.70
#